data_AF-A0A955CEC6-F1
#
_entry.id   AF-A0A955CEC6-F1
#
_cell.length_a   1.000
_cell.length_b   1.000
_cell.length_c   1.000
_cell.angle_alpha   90.00
_cell.angle_beta   90.00
_cell.angle_gamma   90.00
#
_symmetry.space_group_name_H-M   'P 1'
#
loop_
_entity.id
_entity.type
_entity.pdbx_description
1 polymer ?
#
loop_
_entity_poly.entity_id
_entity_poly.type
_entity_poly.pdbx_seq_one_letter_code
_entity_poly.pdbx_strand_id
1 'polypeptide(L)'
;MQIAIGSDHAGFEYKERLKLFLIECGHVVDDFGAESADPIDYPLVIRPLAQAVAAGDYDRGIILGGSGNGEAIVANRVAGIRCTVCWNLKSARLAREHNDANVLSLGQRMLDFEQARSIVETWLETPFAEGRHKRRIQLIDQPIATEVEAAMPLAPLPHRTELVDEAEFICDSCRQDFRIPIDLSAGSSQELVEECPVCSYENTVFVRVDDEGLVTLRGDRRITG
;
A
#
# COMPACT_ATOMS: atom_id res chain seq x y z
N MET A 1 -25.31 12.48 11.46
CA MET A 1 -24.61 12.73 10.19
C MET A 1 -25.50 12.24 9.05
N GLN A 2 -25.35 12.84 7.88
CA GLN A 2 -25.89 12.34 6.60
C GLN A 2 -24.88 11.34 6.02
N ILE A 3 -25.25 10.08 5.88
CA ILE A 3 -24.37 9.00 5.44
C ILE A 3 -24.92 8.38 4.16
N ALA A 4 -24.12 8.37 3.10
CA ALA A 4 -24.40 7.58 1.92
C ALA A 4 -23.84 6.16 2.09
N ILE A 5 -24.63 5.13 1.80
CA ILE A 5 -24.19 3.74 1.83
C ILE A 5 -24.44 3.05 0.48
N GLY A 6 -23.53 2.18 0.04
CA GLY A 6 -23.73 1.44 -1.20
C GLY A 6 -22.86 0.19 -1.32
N SER A 7 -23.27 -0.76 -2.15
CA SER A 7 -22.55 -2.00 -2.42
C SER A 7 -22.88 -2.60 -3.77
N ASP A 8 -22.05 -3.54 -4.24
CA ASP A 8 -22.54 -4.55 -5.17
C ASP A 8 -23.22 -5.71 -4.43
N HIS A 9 -23.57 -6.74 -5.19
CA HIS A 9 -24.15 -7.98 -4.70
C HIS A 9 -23.30 -8.69 -3.63
N ALA A 10 -21.96 -8.56 -3.68
CA ALA A 10 -21.06 -9.24 -2.77
C ALA A 10 -21.00 -8.58 -1.38
N GLY A 11 -21.35 -7.29 -1.29
CA GLY A 11 -21.45 -6.54 -0.03
C GLY A 11 -22.88 -6.30 0.47
N PHE A 12 -23.89 -6.79 -0.24
CA PHE A 12 -25.31 -6.43 -0.02
C PHE A 12 -25.81 -6.78 1.38
N GLU A 13 -25.51 -7.99 1.87
CA GLU A 13 -25.98 -8.42 3.20
C GLU A 13 -25.43 -7.51 4.31
N TYR A 14 -24.14 -7.18 4.25
CA TYR A 14 -23.52 -6.33 5.26
C TYR A 14 -23.98 -4.88 5.13
N LYS A 15 -24.24 -4.40 3.91
CA LYS A 15 -24.85 -3.08 3.67
C LYS A 15 -26.19 -2.97 4.40
N GLU A 16 -27.10 -3.93 4.19
CA GLU A 16 -28.44 -3.88 4.79
C GLU A 16 -28.37 -3.88 6.32
N ARG A 17 -27.50 -4.71 6.89
CA ARG A 17 -27.31 -4.79 8.35
C ARG A 17 -26.66 -3.52 8.92
N LEU A 18 -25.65 -2.97 8.25
CA LEU A 18 -25.01 -1.72 8.66
C LEU A 18 -25.95 -0.52 8.52
N LYS A 19 -26.80 -0.48 7.49
CA LYS A 19 -27.83 0.55 7.33
C LYS A 19 -28.73 0.63 8.55
N LEU A 20 -29.21 -0.51 9.05
CA LEU A 20 -30.01 -0.56 10.28
C LEU A 20 -29.22 -0.06 11.49
N PHE A 21 -27.99 -0.56 11.69
CA PHE A 21 -27.11 -0.11 12.77
C PHE A 21 -26.87 1.41 12.76
N LEU A 22 -26.59 2.00 11.59
CA LEU A 22 -26.36 3.43 11.44
C LEU A 22 -27.60 4.26 11.79
N ILE A 23 -28.78 3.79 11.41
CA ILE A 23 -30.06 4.42 11.77
C ILE A 23 -30.28 4.35 13.29
N GLU A 24 -30.00 3.19 13.92
CA GLU A 24 -30.07 3.01 15.37
C GLU A 24 -29.11 3.95 16.12
N CYS A 25 -27.93 4.23 15.55
CA CYS A 25 -26.98 5.23 16.05
C CYS A 25 -27.43 6.69 15.82
N GLY A 26 -28.61 6.93 15.26
CA GLY A 26 -29.17 8.27 15.05
C GLY A 26 -28.62 9.00 13.83
N HIS A 27 -28.09 8.27 12.85
CA HIS A 27 -27.68 8.85 11.56
C HIS A 27 -28.83 8.84 10.55
N VAL A 28 -28.80 9.77 9.60
CA VAL A 28 -29.67 9.76 8.42
C VAL A 28 -28.90 9.04 7.32
N VAL A 29 -29.50 8.00 6.74
CA VAL A 29 -28.80 7.08 5.83
C VAL A 29 -29.57 6.98 4.53
N ASP A 30 -28.89 7.31 3.42
CA ASP A 30 -29.41 7.09 2.07
C ASP A 30 -28.63 5.97 1.37
N ASP A 31 -29.39 5.04 0.80
CA ASP A 31 -28.89 3.82 0.17
C ASP A 31 -28.81 4.00 -1.35
N PHE A 32 -27.61 3.93 -1.91
CA PHE A 32 -27.35 4.08 -3.34
C PHE A 32 -27.48 2.75 -4.10
N GLY A 33 -27.89 1.69 -3.41
CA GLY A 33 -27.99 0.33 -3.91
C GLY A 33 -26.76 -0.51 -3.56
N ALA A 34 -26.66 -1.76 -3.99
CA ALA A 34 -27.67 -2.55 -4.70
C ALA A 34 -28.95 -2.74 -3.87
N GLU A 35 -30.08 -2.93 -4.53
CA GLU A 35 -31.39 -3.17 -3.88
C GLU A 35 -31.65 -4.67 -3.60
N SER A 36 -30.84 -5.55 -4.16
CA SER A 36 -30.91 -7.00 -3.97
C SER A 36 -29.52 -7.64 -3.98
N ALA A 37 -29.47 -8.96 -3.72
CA ALA A 37 -28.27 -9.78 -3.87
C ALA A 37 -28.00 -10.22 -5.33
N ASP A 38 -28.75 -9.70 -6.30
CA ASP A 38 -28.57 -10.04 -7.71
C ASP A 38 -27.28 -9.41 -8.25
N PRO A 39 -26.54 -10.09 -9.14
CA PRO A 39 -25.29 -9.59 -9.69
C PRO A 39 -25.43 -8.19 -10.31
N ILE A 40 -24.56 -7.28 -9.87
CA ILE A 40 -24.41 -5.92 -10.40
C ILE A 40 -22.95 -5.51 -10.31
N ASP A 41 -22.51 -4.68 -11.26
CA ASP A 41 -21.17 -4.12 -11.28
C ASP A 41 -21.05 -2.95 -10.29
N TYR A 42 -20.18 -3.10 -9.29
CA TYR A 42 -19.94 -2.09 -8.25
C TYR A 42 -19.71 -0.66 -8.78
N PRO A 43 -19.06 -0.39 -9.94
CA PRO A 43 -18.85 0.99 -10.38
C PRO A 43 -20.14 1.78 -10.62
N LEU A 44 -21.25 1.11 -10.95
CA LEU A 44 -22.55 1.74 -11.19
C LEU A 44 -23.17 2.30 -9.90
N VAL A 45 -22.86 1.69 -8.76
CA VAL A 45 -23.33 2.10 -7.43
C VAL A 45 -22.35 3.06 -6.76
N ILE A 46 -21.05 2.72 -6.81
CA ILE A 46 -20.03 3.42 -6.03
C ILE A 46 -19.72 4.81 -6.59
N ARG A 47 -19.76 4.99 -7.93
CA ARG A 47 -19.42 6.29 -8.53
C ARG A 47 -20.43 7.39 -8.18
N PRO A 48 -21.77 7.19 -8.32
CA PRO A 48 -22.74 8.19 -7.88
C PRO A 48 -22.63 8.53 -6.39
N LEU A 49 -22.44 7.53 -5.53
CA LEU A 49 -22.24 7.73 -4.08
C LEU A 49 -21.01 8.61 -3.82
N ALA A 50 -19.87 8.27 -4.44
CA ALA A 50 -18.63 9.02 -4.30
C ALA A 50 -18.78 10.45 -4.83
N GLN A 51 -19.53 10.67 -5.91
CA GLN A 51 -19.83 12.01 -6.43
C GLN A 51 -20.65 12.84 -5.45
N ALA A 52 -21.67 12.25 -4.81
CA ALA A 52 -22.51 12.95 -3.84
C ALA A 52 -21.73 13.32 -2.56
N VAL A 53 -20.87 12.41 -2.06
CA VAL A 53 -19.97 12.72 -0.93
C VAL A 53 -18.98 13.82 -1.31
N ALA A 54 -18.42 13.79 -2.51
CA ALA A 54 -17.48 14.83 -2.98
C ALA A 54 -18.15 16.20 -3.14
N ALA A 55 -19.43 16.22 -3.54
CA ALA A 55 -20.23 17.43 -3.66
C ALA A 55 -20.60 18.05 -2.30
N GLY A 56 -20.44 17.30 -1.21
CA GLY A 56 -20.82 17.74 0.14
C GLY A 56 -22.29 17.49 0.47
N ASP A 57 -23.00 16.71 -0.34
CA ASP A 57 -24.40 16.32 -0.07
C ASP A 57 -24.50 15.38 1.14
N TYR A 58 -23.42 14.65 1.43
CA TYR A 58 -23.29 13.73 2.55
C TYR A 58 -22.03 14.01 3.35
N ASP A 59 -22.10 13.84 4.67
CA ASP A 59 -20.95 13.98 5.54
C ASP A 59 -19.92 12.87 5.28
N ARG A 60 -20.39 11.63 5.04
CA ARG A 60 -19.57 10.43 4.91
C ARG A 60 -20.18 9.43 3.94
N GLY A 61 -19.32 8.63 3.31
CA GLY A 61 -19.71 7.46 2.52
C GLY A 61 -19.24 6.14 3.13
N ILE A 62 -20.04 5.08 3.03
CA ILE A 62 -19.65 3.71 3.35
C ILE A 62 -19.95 2.84 2.13
N ILE A 63 -18.94 2.14 1.63
CA ILE A 63 -19.06 1.29 0.44
C ILE A 63 -18.64 -0.14 0.77
N LEU A 64 -19.35 -1.12 0.21
CA LEU A 64 -19.10 -2.53 0.44
C LEU A 64 -18.99 -3.32 -0.86
N GLY A 65 -18.18 -4.36 -0.82
CA GLY A 65 -18.17 -5.38 -1.86
C GLY A 65 -17.54 -6.67 -1.35
N GLY A 66 -17.03 -7.50 -2.26
CA GLY A 66 -16.37 -8.75 -1.88
C GLY A 66 -15.12 -8.51 -1.03
N SER A 67 -14.18 -7.70 -1.54
CA SER A 67 -12.92 -7.36 -0.86
C SER A 67 -12.84 -5.90 -0.38
N GLY A 68 -13.70 -5.01 -0.91
CA GLY A 68 -13.63 -3.57 -0.69
C GLY A 68 -12.61 -2.84 -1.57
N ASN A 69 -11.69 -3.55 -2.24
CA ASN A 69 -10.65 -2.90 -3.04
C ASN A 69 -11.19 -2.29 -4.34
N GLY A 70 -12.03 -3.01 -5.09
CA GLY A 70 -12.58 -2.51 -6.35
C GLY A 70 -13.43 -1.26 -6.12
N GLU A 71 -14.23 -1.30 -5.07
CA GLU A 71 -15.09 -0.22 -4.62
C GLU A 71 -14.24 1.01 -4.25
N ALA A 72 -13.19 0.83 -3.44
CA ALA A 72 -12.29 1.91 -3.08
C ALA A 72 -11.54 2.50 -4.29
N ILE A 73 -11.12 1.65 -5.23
CA ILE A 73 -10.47 2.10 -6.48
C ILE A 73 -11.41 3.00 -7.27
N VAL A 74 -12.69 2.64 -7.41
CA VAL A 74 -13.67 3.46 -8.13
C VAL A 74 -13.94 4.77 -7.40
N ALA A 75 -14.18 4.72 -6.09
CA ALA A 75 -14.46 5.91 -5.30
C ALA A 75 -13.32 6.93 -5.39
N ASN A 76 -12.07 6.49 -5.28
CA ASN A 76 -10.88 7.33 -5.39
C ASN A 76 -10.63 7.90 -6.80
N ARG A 77 -11.40 7.52 -7.83
CA ARG A 77 -11.37 8.21 -9.14
C ARG A 77 -12.15 9.52 -9.14
N VAL A 78 -12.94 9.80 -8.10
CA VAL A 78 -13.69 11.04 -7.95
C VAL A 78 -12.83 12.04 -7.17
N ALA A 79 -12.58 13.20 -7.77
CA ALA A 79 -11.80 14.26 -7.11
C ALA A 79 -12.47 14.67 -5.78
N GLY A 80 -11.66 14.85 -4.74
CA GLY A 80 -12.14 15.15 -3.38
C GLY A 80 -12.53 13.93 -2.55
N ILE A 81 -12.47 12.71 -3.12
CA ILE A 81 -12.68 11.47 -2.35
C ILE A 81 -11.36 10.92 -1.85
N ARG A 82 -11.35 10.59 -0.57
CA ARG A 82 -10.30 9.86 0.13
C ARG A 82 -10.94 8.62 0.72
N CYS A 83 -11.00 7.58 -0.11
CA CYS A 83 -11.57 6.29 0.24
C CYS A 83 -10.48 5.33 0.73
N THR A 84 -10.69 4.72 1.90
CA THR A 84 -9.77 3.74 2.49
C THR A 84 -10.45 2.39 2.67
N VAL A 85 -9.78 1.32 2.25
CA VAL A 85 -10.16 -0.04 2.64
C VAL A 85 -9.69 -0.28 4.06
N CYS A 86 -10.58 -0.74 4.95
CA CYS A 86 -10.23 -1.07 6.32
C CYS A 86 -10.55 -2.53 6.63
N TRP A 87 -9.66 -3.18 7.39
CA TRP A 87 -9.74 -4.61 7.72
C TRP A 87 -9.47 -4.89 9.21
N ASN A 88 -9.35 -3.84 10.03
CA ASN A 88 -9.29 -3.88 11.49
C ASN A 88 -9.47 -2.48 12.09
N LEU A 89 -9.68 -2.39 13.40
CA LEU A 89 -9.89 -1.12 14.12
C LEU A 89 -8.72 -0.13 13.96
N LYS A 90 -7.49 -0.63 13.85
CA LYS A 90 -6.30 0.22 13.65
C LYS A 90 -6.35 0.90 12.28
N SER A 91 -6.68 0.18 11.22
CA SER A 91 -6.83 0.75 9.88
C SER A 91 -7.96 1.79 9.83
N ALA A 92 -9.08 1.52 10.52
CA ALA A 92 -10.23 2.44 10.63
C ALA A 92 -9.85 3.76 11.32
N ARG A 93 -9.18 3.65 12.47
CA ARG A 93 -8.67 4.80 13.22
C ARG A 93 -7.70 5.63 12.39
N LEU A 94 -6.70 4.99 11.79
CA LEU A 94 -5.67 5.68 10.99
C LEU A 94 -6.26 6.29 9.71
N ALA A 95 -7.29 5.68 9.12
CA ALA A 95 -8.00 6.25 7.98
C ALA A 95 -8.59 7.63 8.31
N ARG A 96 -9.17 7.80 9.50
CA ARG A 96 -9.65 9.10 9.96
C ARG A 96 -8.53 10.01 10.43
N GLU A 97 -7.73 9.57 11.40
CA GLU A 97 -6.70 10.40 12.04
C GLU A 97 -5.70 10.96 11.04
N HIS A 98 -5.24 10.15 10.09
CA HIS A 98 -4.13 10.50 9.21
C HIS A 98 -4.54 10.92 7.80
N ASN A 99 -5.65 10.41 7.29
CA ASN A 99 -6.05 10.62 5.88
C ASN A 99 -7.33 11.43 5.75
N ASP A 100 -7.98 11.77 6.86
CA ASP A 100 -9.31 12.37 6.89
C ASP A 100 -10.24 11.71 5.87
N ALA A 101 -10.25 10.37 5.85
CA ALA A 101 -11.01 9.60 4.88
C ALA A 101 -12.50 9.95 5.00
N ASN A 102 -13.11 10.38 3.89
CA ASN A 102 -14.54 10.71 3.82
C ASN A 102 -15.37 9.55 3.26
N VAL A 103 -14.74 8.51 2.73
CA VAL A 103 -15.40 7.26 2.36
C VAL A 103 -14.67 6.06 2.99
N LEU A 104 -15.41 5.16 3.60
CA LEU A 104 -14.91 3.88 4.13
C LEU A 104 -15.28 2.75 3.18
N SER A 105 -14.33 1.87 2.83
CA SER A 105 -14.60 0.66 2.07
C SER A 105 -14.37 -0.60 2.90
N LEU A 106 -15.30 -1.56 2.80
CA LEU A 106 -15.25 -2.85 3.50
C LEU A 106 -15.46 -4.03 2.55
N GLY A 107 -14.73 -5.12 2.80
CA GLY A 107 -14.93 -6.39 2.13
C GLY A 107 -15.74 -7.35 2.99
N GLN A 108 -16.97 -7.65 2.58
CA GLN A 108 -17.83 -8.59 3.31
C GLN A 108 -17.21 -10.00 3.38
N ARG A 109 -16.40 -10.42 2.40
CA ARG A 109 -15.74 -11.74 2.42
C ARG A 109 -14.48 -11.77 3.28
N MET A 110 -14.06 -10.62 3.82
CA MET A 110 -12.80 -10.46 4.54
C MET A 110 -12.97 -10.35 6.06
N LEU A 111 -14.19 -10.07 6.51
CA LEU A 111 -14.50 -9.74 7.90
C LEU A 111 -15.77 -10.47 8.31
N ASP A 112 -15.85 -10.84 9.60
CA ASP A 112 -17.16 -11.11 10.18
C ASP A 112 -17.93 -9.80 10.41
N PHE A 113 -19.23 -9.90 10.64
CA PHE A 113 -20.08 -8.71 10.73
C PHE A 113 -19.76 -7.86 11.96
N GLU A 114 -19.42 -8.47 13.10
CA GLU A 114 -19.11 -7.71 14.31
C GLU A 114 -17.82 -6.90 14.13
N GLN A 115 -16.82 -7.48 13.46
CA GLN A 115 -15.62 -6.76 13.05
C GLN A 115 -15.96 -5.60 12.11
N ALA A 116 -16.80 -5.83 11.09
CA ALA A 116 -17.23 -4.77 10.17
C ALA A 116 -17.95 -3.64 10.92
N ARG A 117 -18.88 -3.97 11.83
CA ARG A 117 -19.60 -3.02 12.67
C ARG A 117 -18.66 -2.19 13.55
N SER A 118 -17.74 -2.83 14.26
CA SER A 118 -16.76 -2.13 15.11
C SER A 118 -15.79 -1.26 14.30
N ILE A 119 -15.46 -1.65 13.07
CA ILE A 119 -14.68 -0.82 12.14
C ILE A 119 -15.45 0.43 11.74
N VAL A 120 -16.73 0.31 11.38
CA VAL A 120 -17.61 1.44 11.03
C VAL A 120 -17.73 2.40 12.22
N GLU A 121 -18.02 1.87 13.41
CA GLU A 121 -18.13 2.66 14.65
C GLU A 121 -16.82 3.41 14.93
N THR A 122 -15.69 2.71 14.94
CA THR A 122 -14.36 3.33 15.15
C THR A 122 -14.10 4.42 14.12
N TRP A 123 -14.43 4.20 12.85
CA TRP A 123 -14.21 5.18 11.79
C TRP A 123 -15.13 6.40 11.89
N LEU A 124 -16.38 6.24 12.35
CA LEU A 124 -17.29 7.37 12.53
C LEU A 124 -16.90 8.23 13.74
N GLU A 125 -16.47 7.60 14.83
CA GLU A 125 -16.13 8.28 16.09
C GLU A 125 -14.75 8.92 16.08
N THR A 126 -13.82 8.44 15.25
CA THR A 126 -12.44 8.92 15.27
C THR A 126 -12.32 10.30 14.59
N PRO A 127 -11.88 11.34 15.31
CA PRO A 127 -11.65 12.66 14.74
C PRO A 127 -10.39 12.71 13.87
N PHE A 128 -10.32 13.68 12.97
CA PHE A 128 -9.10 13.94 12.19
C PHE A 128 -8.02 14.60 13.07
N ALA A 129 -6.77 14.13 13.00
CA ALA A 129 -5.68 14.58 13.89
C ALA A 129 -4.96 15.86 13.40
N GLU A 130 -5.28 16.36 12.20
CA GLU A 130 -4.67 17.55 11.60
C GLU A 130 -3.13 17.54 11.52
N GLY A 131 -2.48 18.70 11.73
CA GLY A 131 -1.02 18.86 11.69
C GLY A 131 -0.40 18.45 10.35
N ARG A 132 0.63 17.59 10.39
CA ARG A 132 1.36 17.11 9.19
C ARG A 132 0.44 16.42 8.18
N HIS A 133 -0.69 15.87 8.64
CA HIS A 133 -1.63 15.13 7.82
C HIS A 133 -2.41 16.05 6.89
N LYS A 134 -2.80 17.23 7.39
CA LYS A 134 -3.52 18.24 6.61
C LYS A 134 -2.72 18.69 5.38
N ARG A 135 -1.40 18.93 5.55
CA ARG A 135 -0.50 19.23 4.44
C ARG A 135 -0.48 18.11 3.38
N ARG A 136 -0.47 16.84 3.79
CA ARG A 136 -0.45 15.70 2.87
C ARG A 136 -1.77 15.58 2.10
N ILE A 137 -2.89 15.79 2.78
CA ILE A 137 -4.22 15.83 2.14
C ILE A 137 -4.29 16.95 1.11
N GLN A 138 -3.79 18.15 1.43
CA GLN A 138 -3.72 19.24 0.47
C GLN A 138 -2.88 18.90 -0.78
N LEU A 139 -1.84 18.08 -0.64
CA LEU A 139 -1.06 17.58 -1.79
C LEU A 139 -1.81 16.50 -2.58
N ILE A 140 -2.63 15.68 -1.92
CA ILE A 140 -3.47 14.66 -2.57
C ILE A 140 -4.61 15.32 -3.36
N ASP A 141 -5.26 16.31 -2.77
CA ASP A 141 -6.42 16.98 -3.34
C ASP A 141 -6.02 18.06 -4.37
N GLN A 142 -4.72 18.30 -4.57
CA GLN A 142 -4.25 19.17 -5.64
C GLN A 142 -4.64 18.57 -7.00
N PRO A 143 -5.23 19.37 -7.91
CA PRO A 143 -5.45 18.91 -9.27
C PRO A 143 -4.10 18.53 -9.87
N ILE A 144 -4.02 17.34 -10.46
CA ILE A 144 -2.85 16.94 -11.24
C ILE A 144 -2.68 18.01 -12.32
N ALA A 145 -1.55 18.73 -12.29
CA ALA A 145 -1.29 19.81 -13.22
C ALA A 145 -1.44 19.28 -14.65
N THR A 146 -2.45 19.77 -15.37
CA THR A 146 -2.66 19.44 -16.78
C THR A 146 -1.60 20.16 -17.59
N GLU A 147 -0.47 19.48 -17.78
CA GLU A 147 0.53 19.70 -18.83
C GLU A 147 0.95 21.15 -19.16
N VAL A 148 1.11 22.07 -18.21
CA VAL A 148 2.03 23.23 -18.39
C VAL A 148 2.56 23.75 -17.04
N GLU A 149 3.05 22.88 -16.15
CA GLU A 149 3.94 23.30 -15.05
C GLU A 149 4.70 22.10 -14.47
N ALA A 150 5.12 21.19 -15.35
CA ALA A 150 6.15 20.21 -15.04
C ALA A 150 7.52 20.90 -14.96
N ALA A 151 7.67 21.80 -14.01
CA ALA A 151 8.94 22.35 -13.56
C ALA A 151 9.13 22.08 -12.05
N MET A 152 8.66 20.92 -11.58
CA MET A 152 9.54 20.18 -10.68
C MET A 152 10.63 19.62 -11.58
N PRO A 153 11.93 19.89 -11.35
CA PRO A 153 12.94 19.08 -12.00
C PRO A 153 12.56 17.64 -11.65
N LEU A 154 12.22 16.84 -12.67
CA LEU A 154 12.14 15.41 -12.52
C LEU A 154 13.43 15.04 -11.82
N ALA A 155 13.35 14.74 -10.51
CA ALA A 155 14.43 14.03 -9.86
C ALA A 155 14.68 12.84 -10.77
N PRO A 156 15.94 12.56 -11.15
CA PRO A 156 16.24 11.41 -11.97
C PRO A 156 15.46 10.23 -11.38
N LEU A 157 14.73 9.51 -12.24
CA LEU A 157 13.98 8.32 -11.84
C LEU A 157 14.86 7.55 -10.86
N PRO A 158 14.35 7.15 -9.68
CA PRO A 158 15.17 6.49 -8.66
C PRO A 158 15.98 5.40 -9.34
N HIS A 159 17.29 5.39 -9.06
CA HIS A 159 18.27 4.49 -9.66
C HIS A 159 17.61 3.13 -9.86
N ARG A 160 17.49 2.70 -11.12
CA ARG A 160 17.38 1.28 -11.41
C ARG A 160 18.51 0.66 -10.59
N THR A 161 18.20 -0.18 -9.61
CA THR A 161 19.23 -0.92 -8.88
C THR A 161 19.91 -1.77 -9.93
N GLU A 162 20.95 -1.24 -10.55
CA GLU A 162 21.75 -1.96 -11.52
C GLU A 162 22.37 -3.10 -10.74
N LEU A 163 22.11 -4.30 -11.24
CA LEU A 163 22.47 -5.56 -10.64
C LEU A 163 24.00 -5.58 -10.49
N VAL A 164 24.46 -5.63 -9.25
CA VAL A 164 25.61 -6.40 -8.73
C VAL A 164 26.64 -6.80 -9.80
N ASP A 165 27.84 -6.23 -9.76
CA ASP A 165 28.95 -6.74 -10.57
C ASP A 165 29.39 -8.11 -10.02
N GLU A 166 29.54 -9.11 -10.88
CA GLU A 166 30.06 -10.43 -10.49
C GLU A 166 31.58 -10.47 -10.66
N ALA A 167 32.30 -11.08 -9.72
CA ALA A 167 33.71 -11.41 -9.90
C ALA A 167 33.98 -12.90 -9.73
N GLU A 168 35.02 -13.36 -10.41
CA GLU A 168 35.47 -14.76 -10.37
C GLU A 168 36.38 -14.98 -9.16
N PHE A 169 36.00 -15.93 -8.31
CA PHE A 169 36.76 -16.34 -7.12
C PHE A 169 37.10 -17.83 -7.20
N ILE A 170 38.33 -18.17 -6.82
CA ILE A 170 38.78 -19.57 -6.75
C ILE A 170 38.53 -20.08 -5.34
N CYS A 171 37.68 -21.10 -5.19
CA CYS A 171 37.42 -21.75 -3.91
C CYS A 171 38.73 -22.19 -3.20
N ASP A 172 38.86 -21.86 -1.91
CA ASP A 172 40.03 -22.18 -1.10
C ASP A 172 40.17 -23.69 -0.84
N SER A 173 39.08 -24.45 -0.91
CA SER A 173 39.07 -25.91 -0.72
C SER A 173 39.27 -26.68 -2.03
N CYS A 174 38.34 -26.59 -2.98
CA CYS A 174 38.34 -27.43 -4.18
C CYS A 174 39.03 -26.81 -5.40
N ARG A 175 39.47 -25.54 -5.29
CA ARG A 175 40.16 -24.80 -6.35
C ARG A 175 39.35 -24.58 -7.63
N GLN A 176 38.03 -24.77 -7.59
CA GLN A 176 37.15 -24.42 -8.70
C GLN A 176 36.80 -22.94 -8.66
N ASP A 177 36.73 -22.34 -9.85
CA ASP A 177 36.24 -20.99 -10.05
C ASP A 177 34.73 -20.93 -9.85
N PHE A 178 34.25 -19.92 -9.13
CA PHE A 178 32.83 -19.58 -9.05
C PHE A 178 32.66 -18.07 -8.98
N ARG A 179 31.46 -17.58 -9.31
CA ARG A 179 31.18 -16.16 -9.32
C ARG A 179 30.56 -15.73 -7.99
N ILE A 180 31.04 -14.61 -7.48
CA ILE A 180 30.50 -13.98 -6.28
C ILE A 180 29.88 -12.62 -6.63
N PRO A 181 28.75 -12.27 -6.02
CA PRO A 181 28.15 -10.95 -6.15
C PRO A 181 29.02 -9.89 -5.44
N ILE A 182 29.29 -8.76 -6.10
CA ILE A 182 29.94 -7.60 -5.50
C ILE A 182 29.02 -6.39 -5.58
N ASP A 183 28.88 -5.72 -4.44
CA ASP A 183 28.26 -4.41 -4.37
C ASP A 183 29.34 -3.32 -4.42
N LEU A 184 29.57 -2.72 -5.58
CA LEU A 184 30.54 -1.62 -5.71
C LEU A 184 30.16 -0.38 -4.87
N SER A 185 28.90 -0.28 -4.42
CA SER A 185 28.45 0.81 -3.56
C SER A 185 28.76 0.60 -2.07
N ALA A 186 29.09 -0.63 -1.65
CA ALA A 186 29.36 -0.98 -0.26
C ALA A 186 30.73 -0.50 0.26
N GLY A 187 31.47 0.28 -0.53
CA GLY A 187 32.75 0.88 -0.16
C GLY A 187 33.97 0.12 -0.69
N SER A 188 35.16 0.67 -0.43
CA SER A 188 36.44 0.21 -0.99
C SER A 188 36.97 -1.10 -0.39
N SER A 189 36.35 -1.62 0.68
CA SER A 189 36.69 -2.90 1.28
C SER A 189 35.45 -3.62 1.81
N GLN A 190 35.28 -4.88 1.45
CA GLN A 190 34.14 -5.71 1.87
C GLN A 190 34.63 -7.10 2.28
N GLU A 191 33.91 -7.74 3.18
CA GLU A 191 34.12 -9.14 3.58
C GLU A 191 32.82 -9.89 3.35
N LEU A 192 32.88 -10.94 2.52
CA LEU A 192 31.75 -11.76 2.11
C LEU A 192 31.99 -13.20 2.54
N VAL A 193 30.92 -13.91 2.89
CA VAL A 193 30.99 -15.37 3.15
C VAL A 193 30.12 -16.05 2.11
N GLU A 194 30.74 -16.81 1.23
CA GLU A 194 30.09 -17.45 0.08
C GLU A 194 30.37 -18.96 0.05
N GLU A 195 29.32 -19.75 -0.10
CA GLU A 195 29.43 -21.21 -0.18
C GLU A 195 29.81 -21.64 -1.60
N CYS A 196 30.88 -22.41 -1.75
CA CYS A 196 31.29 -22.93 -3.05
C CYS A 196 30.23 -23.90 -3.59
N PRO A 197 29.66 -23.67 -4.78
CA PRO A 197 28.58 -24.52 -5.32
C PRO A 197 29.05 -25.94 -5.68
N VAL A 198 30.37 -26.18 -5.74
CA VAL A 198 30.95 -27.47 -6.10
C VAL A 198 31.19 -28.36 -4.87
N CYS A 199 31.71 -27.79 -3.78
CA CYS A 199 32.14 -28.58 -2.62
C CYS A 199 31.50 -28.14 -1.29
N SER A 200 30.58 -27.18 -1.31
CA SER A 200 29.90 -26.63 -0.13
C SER A 200 30.82 -26.05 0.93
N TYR A 201 32.06 -25.69 0.57
CA TYR A 201 32.98 -25.01 1.48
C TYR A 201 32.61 -23.52 1.58
N GLU A 202 32.44 -23.02 2.80
CA GLU A 202 32.25 -21.58 3.07
C GLU A 202 33.58 -20.84 2.88
N ASN A 203 33.64 -19.97 1.87
CA ASN A 203 34.80 -19.12 1.61
C ASN A 203 34.57 -17.75 2.22
N THR A 204 35.51 -17.28 3.04
CA THR A 204 35.57 -15.87 3.43
C THR A 204 36.37 -15.10 2.38
N VAL A 205 35.71 -14.22 1.64
CA VAL A 205 36.29 -13.45 0.54
C VAL A 205 36.40 -11.99 0.93
N PHE A 206 37.63 -11.47 0.89
CA PHE A 206 37.93 -10.05 1.05
C PHE A 206 37.97 -9.38 -0.31
N VAL A 207 37.04 -8.46 -0.53
CA VAL A 207 36.95 -7.62 -1.73
C VAL A 207 37.63 -6.29 -1.46
N ARG A 208 38.50 -5.85 -2.36
CA ARG A 208 39.00 -4.47 -2.41
C ARG A 208 38.68 -3.85 -3.76
N VAL A 209 38.19 -2.61 -3.73
CA VAL A 209 37.94 -1.80 -4.91
C VAL A 209 38.86 -0.58 -4.80
N ASP A 210 39.72 -0.37 -5.80
CA ASP A 210 40.58 0.81 -5.85
C ASP A 210 39.87 2.03 -6.46
N ASP A 211 40.57 3.17 -6.46
CA ASP A 211 40.03 4.45 -6.97
C ASP A 211 39.75 4.44 -8.49
N GLU A 212 40.28 3.44 -9.21
CA GLU A 212 40.05 3.20 -10.64
C GLU A 212 38.92 2.18 -10.89
N GLY A 213 38.32 1.62 -9.82
CA GLY A 213 37.23 0.65 -9.89
C GLY A 213 37.71 -0.80 -10.11
N LEU A 214 39.00 -1.08 -10.01
CA LEU A 214 39.55 -2.42 -10.15
C LEU A 214 39.26 -3.24 -8.88
N VAL A 215 38.59 -4.38 -9.07
CA VAL A 215 38.27 -5.32 -8.01
C VAL A 215 39.42 -6.31 -7.81
N THR A 216 39.91 -6.41 -6.58
CA THR A 216 40.83 -7.47 -6.14
C THR A 216 40.16 -8.34 -5.08
N LEU A 217 40.14 -9.65 -5.31
CA LEU A 217 39.63 -10.64 -4.37
C LEU A 217 40.76 -11.39 -3.67
N ARG A 218 40.59 -11.67 -2.37
CA ARG A 218 41.50 -12.52 -1.59
C ARG A 218 40.71 -13.43 -0.65
N GLY A 219 41.04 -14.72 -0.61
CA GLY A 219 40.51 -15.66 0.39
C GLY A 219 41.29 -15.63 1.70
N ASP A 220 40.68 -16.07 2.80
CA ASP A 220 41.35 -16.31 4.08
C ASP A 220 42.20 -17.59 4.00
N ARG A 221 43.40 -17.51 3.42
CA ARG A 221 44.36 -18.63 3.48
C ARG A 221 44.88 -18.80 4.91
N ARG A 222 44.12 -19.48 5.77
CA ARG A 222 44.72 -20.18 6.91
C ARG A 222 45.51 -21.36 6.36
N ILE A 223 46.83 -21.19 6.25
CA ILE A 223 47.75 -22.31 6.09
C ILE A 223 47.71 -23.11 7.39
N THR A 224 46.75 -24.04 7.51
CA THR A 224 46.88 -25.17 8.43
C THR A 224 47.76 -26.19 7.73
N GLY A 225 48.95 -26.42 8.29
CA GLY A 225 49.98 -27.29 7.72
C GLY A 225 49.61 -28.76 7.64
#